data_AF-A0AAE2A541-F1
#
_entry.id   AF-A0AAE2A541-F1
#
_cell.length_a   1.000
_cell.length_b   1.000
_cell.length_c   1.000
_cell.angle_alpha   90.00
_cell.angle_beta   90.00
_cell.angle_gamma   90.00
#
_symmetry.space_group_name_H-M   'P 1'
#
loop_
_entity.id
_entity.type
_entity.pdbx_description
1 polymer ?
#
loop_
_entity_poly.entity_id
_entity_poly.type
_entity_poly.pdbx_seq_one_letter_code
_entity_poly.pdbx_strand_id
1 'polypeptide(L)'
;MSIGESGPNSGTASSTRRLGAAVLGLLHSHVELFGIELQEQKARTVSLLLFAGLALVFALLLLVGLSTLVLIVFWDTYRLAAIIGLCVFYTLAAIFCALRLKAAIFDESSPFHGTLEELANDRERLLP
;
A
#
# COMPACT_ATOMS: atom_id res chain seq x y z
N MET A 1 -28.39 23.03 68.49
CA MET A 1 -28.85 23.65 67.24
C MET A 1 -27.65 23.67 66.31
N SER A 2 -27.43 22.59 65.56
CA SER A 2 -27.92 22.30 64.20
C SER A 2 -26.91 22.71 63.11
N ILE A 3 -26.24 21.67 62.57
CA ILE A 3 -25.99 21.39 61.13
C ILE A 3 -25.06 22.37 60.40
N GLY A 4 -23.88 21.95 59.93
CA GLY A 4 -23.64 21.19 58.68
C GLY A 4 -22.67 22.04 57.83
N GLU A 5 -21.83 21.55 56.93
CA GLU A 5 -21.67 20.25 56.29
C GLU A 5 -20.20 20.13 55.85
N SER A 6 -19.59 18.98 56.12
CA SER A 6 -18.37 18.55 55.43
C SER A 6 -18.79 17.96 54.09
N GLY A 7 -18.65 18.71 53.00
CA GLY A 7 -18.83 18.21 51.64
C GLY A 7 -17.49 17.72 51.07
N PRO A 8 -17.21 16.41 51.00
CA PRO A 8 -15.99 15.90 50.39
C PRO A 8 -16.02 16.10 48.87
N ASN A 9 -15.02 16.84 48.39
CA ASN A 9 -14.77 17.17 46.99
C ASN A 9 -14.21 15.94 46.20
N SER A 10 -15.03 14.89 46.01
CA SER A 10 -14.60 13.63 45.36
C SER A 10 -15.13 13.41 43.93
N GLY A 11 -15.74 14.43 43.31
CA GLY A 11 -16.42 14.31 42.00
C GLY A 11 -15.52 14.29 40.76
N THR A 12 -14.27 14.78 40.83
CA THR A 12 -13.45 14.99 39.62
C THR A 12 -12.52 13.82 39.30
N ALA A 13 -12.01 13.12 40.33
CA ALA A 13 -11.10 11.99 40.15
C ALA A 13 -11.77 10.72 39.58
N SER A 14 -13.10 10.60 39.71
CA SER A 14 -13.87 9.46 39.19
C SER A 14 -14.22 9.62 37.70
N SER A 15 -14.46 10.84 37.24
CA SER A 15 -14.77 11.13 35.82
C SER A 15 -13.59 10.86 34.89
N THR A 16 -12.37 11.25 35.26
CA THR A 16 -11.17 11.00 34.45
C THR A 16 -10.87 9.51 34.29
N ARG A 17 -11.07 8.72 35.35
CA ARG A 17 -10.89 7.26 35.33
C ARG A 17 -11.94 6.55 34.47
N ARG A 18 -13.18 7.05 34.46
CA ARG A 18 -14.26 6.53 33.61
C ARG A 18 -14.08 6.91 32.14
N LEU A 19 -13.60 8.13 31.87
CA LEU A 19 -13.22 8.57 30.51
C LEU A 19 -12.06 7.74 29.96
N GLY A 20 -11.02 7.49 30.77
CA GLY A 20 -9.91 6.62 30.36
C GLY A 20 -10.35 5.18 30.04
N ALA A 21 -11.27 4.61 30.82
CA ALA A 21 -11.83 3.29 30.55
C ALA A 21 -12.70 3.25 29.27
N ALA A 22 -13.46 4.32 28.99
CA ALA A 22 -14.26 4.44 27.77
C ALA A 22 -13.38 4.59 26.51
N VAL A 23 -12.31 5.39 26.58
CA VAL A 23 -11.33 5.55 25.49
C VAL A 23 -10.60 4.23 25.23
N LEU A 24 -10.18 3.51 26.27
CA LEU A 24 -9.56 2.18 26.12
C LEU A 24 -10.52 1.14 25.53
N GLY A 25 -11.80 1.17 25.93
CA GLY A 25 -12.82 0.30 25.35
C GLY A 25 -13.09 0.60 23.88
N LEU A 26 -13.16 1.88 23.50
CA LEU A 26 -13.29 2.31 22.11
C LEU A 26 -12.05 1.93 21.28
N LEU A 27 -10.83 2.18 21.78
CA LEU A 27 -9.59 1.80 21.11
C LEU A 27 -9.54 0.29 20.87
N HIS A 28 -9.95 -0.51 21.86
CA HIS A 28 -9.94 -1.97 21.75
C HIS A 28 -10.87 -2.46 20.63
N SER A 29 -12.11 -1.96 20.59
CA SER A 29 -13.05 -2.32 19.52
C SER A 29 -12.61 -1.86 18.14
N HIS A 30 -11.99 -0.68 18.01
CA HIS A 30 -11.47 -0.21 16.73
C HIS A 30 -10.23 -0.99 16.28
N VAL A 31 -9.32 -1.36 17.18
CA VAL A 31 -8.13 -2.17 16.85
C VAL A 31 -8.53 -3.58 16.40
N GLU A 32 -9.53 -4.17 17.04
CA GLU A 32 -10.08 -5.47 16.62
C GLU A 32 -10.73 -5.38 15.23
N LEU A 33 -11.52 -4.33 14.98
CA LEU A 33 -12.15 -4.07 13.67
C LEU A 33 -11.11 -3.78 12.56
N PHE A 34 -10.12 -2.92 12.84
CA PHE A 34 -9.01 -2.62 11.93
C PHE A 34 -8.21 -3.88 11.60
N GLY A 35 -8.00 -4.76 12.58
CA GLY A 35 -7.31 -6.04 12.38
C GLY A 35 -8.06 -6.97 11.42
N ILE A 36 -9.40 -7.00 11.52
CA ILE A 36 -10.26 -7.82 10.66
C ILE A 36 -10.31 -7.24 9.22
N GLU A 37 -10.48 -5.93 9.08
CA GLU A 37 -10.45 -5.26 7.76
C GLU A 37 -9.09 -5.40 7.06
N LEU A 38 -7.99 -5.33 7.81
CA LEU A 38 -6.63 -5.60 7.28
C LEU A 38 -6.49 -7.03 6.79
N GLN A 39 -7.03 -8.02 7.51
CA GLN A 39 -6.99 -9.42 7.09
C GLN A 39 -7.81 -9.65 5.83
N GLU A 40 -8.98 -9.03 5.73
CA GLU A 40 -9.87 -9.19 4.59
C GLU A 40 -9.30 -8.51 3.32
N GLN A 41 -8.73 -7.31 3.45
CA GLN A 41 -8.02 -6.64 2.36
C GLN A 41 -6.73 -7.37 1.95
N LYS A 42 -6.01 -7.97 2.91
CA LYS A 42 -4.79 -8.75 2.63
C LYS A 42 -5.10 -10.01 1.83
N ALA A 43 -6.15 -10.77 2.16
CA ALA A 43 -6.48 -12.01 1.46
C ALA A 43 -6.83 -11.75 -0.02
N ARG A 44 -7.66 -10.73 -0.30
CA ARG A 44 -8.03 -10.35 -1.67
C ARG A 44 -6.84 -9.81 -2.46
N THR A 45 -6.02 -8.97 -1.83
CA THR A 45 -4.81 -8.42 -2.45
C THR A 45 -3.80 -9.51 -2.78
N VAL A 46 -3.58 -10.47 -1.87
CA VAL A 46 -2.68 -11.61 -2.11
C VAL A 46 -3.17 -12.45 -3.29
N SER A 47 -4.46 -12.77 -3.36
CA SER A 47 -5.01 -13.52 -4.50
C SER A 47 -4.82 -12.78 -5.83
N LEU A 48 -5.09 -11.48 -5.87
CA LEU A 48 -4.85 -10.65 -7.05
C LEU A 48 -3.36 -10.60 -7.44
N LEU A 49 -2.45 -10.48 -6.46
CA LEU A 49 -1.01 -10.51 -6.71
C LEU A 49 -0.55 -11.87 -7.25
N LEU A 50 -1.13 -12.97 -6.78
CA LEU A 50 -0.84 -14.31 -7.30
C LEU A 50 -1.28 -14.44 -8.77
N PHE A 51 -2.52 -14.03 -9.11
CA PHE A 51 -2.98 -14.04 -10.49
C PHE A 51 -2.20 -13.07 -11.38
N ALA A 52 -1.85 -11.88 -10.89
CA ALA A 52 -1.02 -10.92 -11.61
C ALA A 52 0.39 -11.47 -11.85
N GLY A 53 0.99 -12.13 -10.86
CA GLY A 53 2.28 -12.81 -10.99
C GLY A 53 2.23 -13.96 -11.99
N LEU A 54 1.20 -14.80 -11.94
CA LEU A 54 1.01 -15.89 -12.89
C LEU A 54 0.80 -15.37 -14.32
N ALA A 55 -0.02 -14.34 -14.49
CA ALA A 55 -0.22 -13.67 -15.78
C ALA A 55 1.10 -13.07 -16.31
N LEU A 56 1.91 -12.45 -15.44
CA LEU A 56 3.24 -11.94 -15.80
C LEU A 56 4.17 -13.07 -16.27
N VAL A 57 4.19 -14.22 -15.58
CA VAL A 57 4.99 -15.39 -16.00
C VAL A 57 4.56 -15.88 -17.37
N PHE A 58 3.26 -16.08 -17.61
CA PHE A 58 2.77 -16.51 -18.92
C PHE A 58 3.07 -15.48 -20.02
N ALA A 59 2.95 -14.19 -19.72
CA ALA A 59 3.32 -13.12 -20.66
C ALA A 59 4.81 -13.16 -21.02
N LEU A 60 5.71 -13.39 -20.05
CA LEU A 60 7.15 -13.54 -20.29
C LEU A 60 7.45 -14.79 -21.15
N LEU A 61 6.82 -15.92 -20.85
CA LEU A 61 6.97 -17.14 -21.65
C LEU A 61 6.51 -16.93 -23.10
N LEU A 62 5.36 -16.28 -23.29
CA LEU A 62 4.86 -15.92 -24.61
C LEU A 62 5.82 -14.99 -25.35
N LEU A 63 6.36 -13.97 -24.66
CA LEU A 63 7.32 -13.02 -25.23
C LEU A 63 8.61 -13.72 -25.72
N VAL A 64 9.13 -14.66 -24.93
CA VAL A 64 10.27 -15.52 -25.34
C VAL A 64 9.89 -16.41 -26.52
N GLY A 65 8.69 -16.99 -26.52
CA GLY A 65 8.16 -17.77 -27.63
C GLY A 65 8.07 -16.97 -28.93
N LEU A 66 7.51 -15.76 -28.87
CA LEU A 66 7.42 -14.83 -30.00
C LEU A 66 8.81 -14.41 -30.51
N SER A 67 9.75 -14.14 -29.61
CA SER A 67 11.15 -13.87 -29.96
C SER A 67 11.76 -15.00 -30.77
N THR A 68 11.60 -16.22 -30.27
CA THR A 68 12.14 -17.42 -30.89
C THR A 68 11.49 -17.64 -32.25
N LEU A 69 10.17 -17.44 -32.35
CA LEU A 69 9.44 -17.52 -33.61
C LEU A 69 9.96 -16.50 -34.64
N VAL A 70 10.16 -15.23 -34.24
CA VAL A 70 10.77 -14.21 -35.09
C VAL A 70 12.16 -14.65 -35.55
N LEU A 71 13.00 -15.15 -34.63
CA LEU A 71 14.33 -15.62 -35.00
C LEU A 71 14.27 -16.78 -35.99
N ILE A 72 13.40 -17.77 -35.80
CA ILE A 72 13.25 -18.93 -36.69
C ILE A 72 12.78 -18.48 -38.08
N VAL A 73 11.75 -17.62 -38.15
CA VAL A 73 11.18 -17.15 -39.43
C VAL A 73 12.20 -16.37 -40.25
N PHE A 74 13.01 -15.53 -39.61
CA PHE A 74 13.96 -14.66 -40.29
C PHE A 74 15.39 -15.22 -40.30
N TRP A 75 15.60 -16.46 -39.83
CA TRP A 75 16.93 -17.04 -39.61
C TRP A 75 17.74 -17.21 -40.89
N ASP A 76 17.12 -17.59 -41.99
CA ASP A 76 17.87 -18.01 -43.17
C ASP A 76 18.49 -16.83 -43.92
N THR A 77 17.75 -15.73 -44.03
CA THR A 77 18.14 -14.56 -44.84
C THR A 77 18.49 -13.33 -44.01
N TYR A 78 17.87 -13.14 -42.84
CA TYR A 78 17.89 -11.88 -42.11
C TYR A 78 18.27 -12.03 -40.62
N ARG A 79 19.03 -13.07 -40.26
CA ARG A 79 19.55 -13.34 -38.90
C ARG A 79 19.91 -12.08 -38.11
N LEU A 80 20.83 -11.28 -38.64
CA LEU A 80 21.34 -10.09 -37.95
C LEU A 80 20.26 -9.02 -37.81
N ALA A 81 19.45 -8.78 -38.84
CA ALA A 81 18.38 -7.80 -38.79
C ALA A 81 17.29 -8.21 -37.77
N ALA A 82 16.96 -9.50 -37.68
CA ALA A 82 16.03 -10.03 -36.69
C ALA A 82 16.55 -9.83 -35.26
N ILE A 83 17.83 -10.15 -35.00
CA ILE A 83 18.45 -9.95 -33.69
C ILE A 83 18.49 -8.46 -33.32
N ILE A 84 18.96 -7.61 -34.24
CA ILE A 84 19.03 -6.15 -34.02
C ILE A 84 17.64 -5.58 -33.76
N GLY A 85 16.64 -5.97 -34.55
CA GLY A 85 15.26 -5.55 -34.37
C GLY A 85 14.71 -5.93 -32.99
N LEU A 86 14.99 -7.16 -32.54
CA LEU A 86 14.61 -7.63 -31.21
C LEU A 86 15.31 -6.85 -30.09
N CYS A 87 16.61 -6.57 -30.25
CA CYS A 87 17.37 -5.75 -29.30
C CYS A 87 16.79 -4.34 -29.19
N VAL A 88 16.56 -3.66 -30.32
CA VAL A 88 15.98 -2.31 -30.34
C VAL A 88 14.59 -2.31 -29.69
N PHE A 89 13.75 -3.28 -30.04
CA PHE A 89 12.42 -3.44 -29.44
C PHE A 89 12.49 -3.57 -27.92
N TYR A 90 13.37 -4.44 -27.40
CA TYR A 90 13.54 -4.63 -25.96
C TYR A 90 14.15 -3.43 -25.24
N THR A 91 15.09 -2.73 -25.87
CA THR A 91 15.64 -1.49 -25.31
C THR A 91 14.55 -0.42 -25.19
N LEU A 92 13.72 -0.24 -26.22
CA LEU A 92 12.62 0.73 -26.16
C LEU A 92 11.58 0.36 -25.11
N ALA A 93 11.20 -0.92 -25.02
CA ALA A 93 10.30 -1.41 -23.98
C ALA A 93 10.88 -1.19 -22.57
N ALA A 94 12.17 -1.45 -22.37
CA ALA A 94 12.85 -1.22 -21.10
C ALA A 94 12.89 0.27 -20.72
N ILE A 95 13.19 1.16 -21.67
CA ILE A 95 13.16 2.61 -21.45
C ILE A 95 11.74 3.05 -21.08
N PHE A 96 10.71 2.61 -21.80
CA PHE A 96 9.32 2.93 -21.49
C PHE A 96 8.93 2.49 -20.08
N CYS A 97 9.27 1.25 -19.69
CA CYS A 97 9.04 0.74 -18.34
C CYS A 97 9.81 1.54 -17.29
N ALA A 98 11.06 1.91 -17.54
CA ALA A 98 11.87 2.71 -16.63
C ALA A 98 11.30 4.11 -16.44
N LEU A 99 10.82 4.75 -17.52
CA LEU A 99 10.14 6.05 -17.46
C LEU A 99 8.81 5.96 -16.71
N ARG A 100 8.02 4.90 -16.93
CA ARG A 100 6.77 4.67 -16.21
C ARG A 100 6.99 4.37 -14.73
N LEU A 101 8.02 3.60 -14.40
CA LEU A 101 8.42 3.32 -13.01
C LEU A 101 8.94 4.58 -12.33
N LYS A 102 9.80 5.36 -13.02
CA LYS A 102 10.24 6.67 -12.55
C LYS A 102 9.01 7.56 -12.33
N ALA A 103 8.10 7.66 -13.29
CA ALA A 103 6.87 8.42 -13.09
C ALA A 103 6.12 7.91 -11.85
N ALA A 104 5.84 6.62 -11.72
CA ALA A 104 5.12 6.08 -10.56
C ALA A 104 5.81 6.28 -9.20
N ILE A 105 7.15 6.34 -9.16
CA ILE A 105 7.92 6.59 -7.92
C ILE A 105 8.01 8.08 -7.59
N PHE A 106 8.16 8.93 -8.62
CA PHE A 106 8.34 10.38 -8.48
C PHE A 106 7.01 11.16 -8.58
N ASP A 107 5.91 10.49 -8.93
CA ASP A 107 4.55 11.00 -8.81
C ASP A 107 4.20 10.95 -7.31
N GLU A 108 4.47 12.08 -6.65
CA GLU A 108 4.49 12.35 -5.23
C GLU A 108 3.08 12.32 -4.61
N SER A 109 2.42 11.18 -4.73
CA SER A 109 1.34 10.79 -3.85
C SER A 109 1.70 9.43 -3.25
N SER A 110 2.71 9.45 -2.38
CA SER A 110 2.82 8.44 -1.34
C SER A 110 1.43 8.29 -0.71
N PRO A 111 0.79 7.11 -0.75
CA PRO A 111 -0.59 6.93 -0.28
C PRO A 111 -0.76 7.24 1.22
N PHE A 112 0.33 7.51 1.93
CA PHE A 112 0.38 7.85 3.34
C PHE A 112 0.86 9.27 3.61
N HIS A 113 1.17 10.10 2.60
CA HIS A 113 1.62 11.48 2.86
C HIS A 113 0.51 12.32 3.48
N GLY A 114 -0.69 12.29 2.89
CA GLY A 114 -1.87 12.95 3.48
C GLY A 114 -2.18 12.43 4.89
N THR A 115 -2.07 11.11 5.11
CA THR A 115 -2.31 10.50 6.43
C THR A 115 -1.23 10.84 7.46
N LEU A 116 0.04 10.91 7.06
CA LEU A 116 1.15 11.27 7.95
C LEU A 116 1.15 12.76 8.28
N GLU A 117 0.75 13.60 7.33
CA GLU A 117 0.59 15.03 7.53
C GLU A 117 -0.61 15.34 8.42
N GLU A 118 -1.73 14.61 8.26
CA GLU A 118 -2.83 14.64 9.23
C GLU A 118 -2.40 14.10 10.61
N LEU A 119 -1.63 13.02 10.71
CA LEU A 119 -1.11 12.52 11.99
C LEU A 119 -0.14 13.50 12.67
N ALA A 120 0.69 14.20 11.89
CA ALA A 120 1.61 15.21 12.40
C ALA A 120 0.84 16.42 12.94
N ASN A 121 -0.18 16.86 12.22
CA ASN A 121 -1.03 17.99 12.60
C ASN A 121 -1.89 17.66 13.84
N ASP A 122 -2.39 16.42 13.94
CA ASP A 122 -3.13 15.96 15.12
C ASP A 122 -2.22 15.81 16.35
N ARG A 123 -0.96 15.41 16.17
CA ARG A 123 0.07 15.41 17.22
C ARG A 123 0.35 16.83 17.75
N GLU A 124 0.41 17.81 16.87
CA GLU A 124 0.69 19.21 17.23
C GLU A 124 -0.50 19.88 17.91
N ARG A 125 -1.73 19.42 17.64
CA ARG A 125 -2.94 19.81 18.40
C ARG A 125 -3.10 19.11 19.74
N LEU A 126 -2.52 17.92 19.91
CA LEU A 126 -2.65 17.11 21.13
C LEU A 126 -1.52 17.33 22.15
N LEU A 127 -0.42 17.98 21.76
CA LEU A 127 0.60 18.47 22.69
C LEU A 127 0.36 19.98 22.93
N PRO A 128 -0.13 20.39 24.13
CA PRO A 128 -0.36 21.79 24.47
C PRO A 128 0.94 22.60 24.60
#